data_AF-A0A3C0FXI8-F1
#
_entry.id   AF-A0A3C0FXI8-F1
#
_cell.length_a   1.000
_cell.length_b   1.000
_cell.length_c   1.000
_cell.angle_alpha   90.00
_cell.angle_beta   90.00
_cell.angle_gamma   90.00
#
_symmetry.space_group_name_H-M   'P 1'
#
loop_
_entity.id
_entity.type
_entity.pdbx_description
1 polymer ?
#
loop_
_entity_poly.entity_id
_entity_poly.type
_entity_poly.pdbx_seq_one_letter_code
_entity_poly.pdbx_strand_id
1 'polypeptide(L)'
;LIELDLITVKGKSEALHVFALLGDKDMASSAQFKNFADLHAAMLSAYRARNWDKAENLIAECQQASSDFAKLGDLYDLYASRIALFKETPPPADWDGVFIATSK
;
A
#
# COMPACT_ATOMS: atom_id res chain seq x y z
N LEU A 1 2.80 -11.04 -8.13
CA LEU A 1 1.74 -10.60 -7.21
C LEU A 1 2.18 -9.30 -6.58
N ILE A 2 1.26 -8.37 -6.33
CA ILE A 2 1.50 -7.13 -5.59
C ILE A 2 0.52 -7.10 -4.42
N GLU A 3 1.01 -6.84 -3.21
CA GLU A 3 0.13 -6.65 -2.04
C GLU A 3 -0.66 -5.35 -2.21
N LEU A 4 -1.96 -5.35 -1.98
CA LEU A 4 -2.79 -4.16 -2.04
C LEU A 4 -3.05 -3.57 -0.66
N ASP A 5 -3.37 -4.43 0.31
CA ASP A 5 -3.73 -3.99 1.65
C ASP A 5 -3.66 -5.15 2.66
N LEU A 6 -3.62 -4.79 3.94
CA LEU A 6 -3.81 -5.69 5.06
C LEU A 6 -5.12 -5.29 5.75
N ILE A 7 -6.15 -6.14 5.61
CA ILE A 7 -7.48 -5.83 6.12
C ILE A 7 -7.88 -6.81 7.21
N THR A 8 -8.63 -6.31 8.20
CA THR A 8 -9.27 -7.15 9.22
C THR A 8 -10.78 -7.06 9.06
N VAL A 9 -11.46 -8.21 9.03
CA VAL A 9 -12.93 -8.23 8.95
C VAL A 9 -13.54 -8.13 10.35
N LYS A 10 -14.63 -7.36 10.47
CA LYS A 10 -15.36 -7.22 11.73
C LYS A 10 -15.78 -8.61 12.26
N GLY A 11 -15.21 -9.02 13.39
CA GLY A 11 -15.50 -10.31 14.03
C GLY A 11 -14.43 -11.41 13.88
N LYS A 12 -13.32 -11.15 13.18
CA LYS A 12 -12.13 -12.03 13.17
C LYS A 12 -10.89 -11.24 13.57
N SER A 13 -10.03 -11.84 14.39
CA SER A 13 -8.77 -11.24 14.84
C SER A 13 -7.60 -11.44 13.86
N GLU A 14 -7.80 -12.22 12.79
CA GLU A 14 -6.76 -12.48 11.79
C GLU A 14 -6.82 -11.45 10.67
N ALA A 15 -5.69 -10.74 10.47
CA ALA A 15 -5.50 -9.83 9.36
C ALA A 15 -5.28 -10.63 8.06
N LEU A 16 -5.93 -10.21 6.98
CA LEU A 16 -5.88 -10.83 5.67
C LEU A 16 -5.11 -9.93 4.70
N HIS A 17 -4.06 -10.49 4.10
CA HIS A 17 -3.35 -9.84 3.02
C HIS A 17 -4.15 -9.98 1.72
N VAL A 18 -4.40 -8.83 1.07
CA VAL A 18 -5.04 -8.78 -0.24
C VAL A 18 -3.94 -8.58 -1.28
N PHE A 19 -3.95 -9.36 -2.36
CA PHE A 19 -2.97 -9.25 -3.45
C PHE A 19 -3.65 -9.08 -4.80
N ALA A 20 -3.02 -8.29 -5.69
CA ALA A 20 -3.32 -8.24 -7.11
C ALA A 20 -2.42 -9.19 -7.91
N LEU A 21 -3.02 -9.90 -8.86
CA LEU A 21 -2.30 -10.61 -9.91
C LEU A 21 -2.09 -9.67 -11.09
N LEU A 22 -0.83 -9.39 -11.41
CA LEU A 22 -0.44 -8.51 -12.51
C LEU A 22 0.43 -9.30 -13.49
N GLY A 23 0.05 -9.25 -14.77
CA GLY A 23 0.80 -9.86 -15.87
C GLY A 23 0.97 -11.37 -15.77
N ASP A 24 1.96 -11.87 -16.49
CA ASP A 24 2.35 -13.27 -16.58
C ASP A 24 3.74 -13.52 -15.94
N LYS A 25 4.28 -14.73 -16.15
CA LYS A 25 5.57 -15.14 -15.59
C LYS A 25 6.75 -14.35 -16.15
N ASP A 26 6.66 -13.89 -17.39
CA ASP A 26 7.74 -13.15 -18.04
C ASP A 26 7.80 -11.74 -17.48
N MET A 27 6.63 -11.10 -17.30
CA MET A 27 6.54 -9.83 -16.58
C MET A 27 7.07 -9.97 -15.15
N ALA A 28 6.62 -11.00 -14.41
CA ALA A 28 7.06 -11.23 -13.03
C ALA A 28 8.58 -11.46 -12.89
N SER A 29 9.22 -11.94 -13.96
CA SER A 29 10.66 -12.20 -13.98
C SER A 29 11.49 -10.98 -14.38
N SER A 30 10.87 -9.97 -14.99
CA SER A 30 11.54 -8.74 -15.44
C SER A 30 12.13 -7.96 -14.28
N ALA A 31 13.27 -7.29 -14.52
CA ALA A 31 13.93 -6.47 -13.51
C ALA A 31 13.07 -5.26 -13.12
N GLN A 32 12.35 -4.70 -14.09
CA GLN A 32 11.48 -3.55 -13.89
C GLN A 32 10.31 -3.88 -12.96
N PHE A 33 9.66 -5.04 -13.15
CA PHE A 33 8.57 -5.47 -12.26
C PHE A 33 9.08 -5.79 -10.86
N LYS A 34 10.26 -6.41 -10.73
CA LYS A 34 10.87 -6.69 -9.41
C LYS A 34 11.17 -5.40 -8.65
N ASN A 35 11.80 -4.43 -9.31
CA ASN A 35 12.05 -3.12 -8.72
C ASN A 35 10.75 -2.43 -8.29
N PHE A 36 9.72 -2.50 -9.13
CA PHE A 36 8.39 -1.97 -8.79
C PHE A 36 7.79 -2.68 -7.57
N ALA A 37 7.86 -4.01 -7.51
CA ALA A 37 7.35 -4.79 -6.38
C ALA A 37 8.09 -4.44 -5.07
N ASP A 38 9.41 -4.25 -5.13
CA ASP A 38 10.23 -3.86 -3.98
C ASP A 38 9.89 -2.44 -3.49
N LEU A 39 9.72 -1.49 -4.41
CA LEU A 39 9.27 -0.13 -4.10
C LEU A 39 7.89 -0.15 -3.44
N HIS A 40 6.95 -0.94 -3.99
CA HIS A 40 5.61 -1.07 -3.44
C HIS A 40 5.62 -1.67 -2.02
N ALA A 41 6.41 -2.72 -1.79
CA ALA A 41 6.56 -3.33 -0.47
C ALA A 41 7.20 -2.35 0.53
N ALA A 42 8.20 -1.56 0.10
CA ALA A 42 8.80 -0.53 0.93
C ALA A 42 7.80 0.57 1.31
N MET A 43 6.92 0.96 0.39
CA MET A 43 5.84 1.93 0.63
C MET A 43 4.91 1.43 1.74
N LEU A 44 4.39 0.20 1.63
CA LEU A 44 3.51 -0.40 2.64
C LEU A 44 4.20 -0.54 4.00
N SER A 45 5.49 -0.90 4.01
CA SER A 45 6.28 -0.97 5.24
C SER A 45 6.43 0.40 5.91
N ALA A 46 6.72 1.45 5.14
CA ALA A 46 6.82 2.81 5.67
C ALA A 46 5.47 3.31 6.24
N TYR A 47 4.38 3.03 5.53
CA TYR A 47 3.02 3.34 5.99
C TYR A 47 2.70 2.66 7.33
N ARG A 48 2.92 1.34 7.45
CA ARG A 48 2.67 0.60 8.70
C ARG A 48 3.59 1.04 9.84
N ALA A 49 4.81 1.49 9.53
CA ALA A 49 5.74 2.05 10.50
C ALA A 49 5.41 3.51 10.92
N ARG A 50 4.33 4.10 10.39
CA ARG A 50 3.94 5.50 10.61
C ARG A 50 4.98 6.51 10.14
N ASN A 51 5.86 6.11 9.22
CA ASN A 51 6.82 7.01 8.59
C ASN A 51 6.17 7.67 7.37
N TRP A 52 5.29 8.62 7.66
CA TRP A 52 4.39 9.24 6.67
C TRP A 52 5.14 9.91 5.53
N ASP A 53 6.18 10.69 5.83
CA ASP A 53 6.94 11.40 4.80
C ASP A 53 7.69 10.43 3.88
N LYS A 54 8.22 9.32 4.43
CA LYS A 54 8.81 8.26 3.61
C LYS A 54 7.76 7.56 2.75
N ALA A 55 6.59 7.27 3.32
CA ALA A 55 5.51 6.62 2.59
C ALA A 55 5.00 7.48 1.43
N GLU A 56 4.83 8.79 1.62
CA GLU A 56 4.43 9.74 0.57
C GLU A 56 5.45 9.83 -0.57
N ASN A 57 6.75 9.89 -0.25
CA ASN A 57 7.80 9.87 -1.28
C ASN A 57 7.76 8.57 -2.09
N LEU A 58 7.63 7.42 -1.41
CA LEU A 58 7.55 6.11 -2.07
C LEU A 58 6.26 5.96 -2.88
N ILE A 59 5.15 6.58 -2.48
CA ILE A 59 3.91 6.64 -3.28
C ILE A 59 4.18 7.30 -4.63
N ALA A 60 4.86 8.45 -4.66
CA ALA A 60 5.17 9.14 -5.90
C ALA A 60 6.09 8.31 -6.82
N GLU A 61 7.07 7.61 -6.27
CA GLU A 61 7.92 6.67 -7.01
C GLU A 61 7.12 5.48 -7.57
N CYS A 62 6.23 4.91 -6.76
CA CYS A 62 5.38 3.80 -7.16
C CYS A 62 4.39 4.19 -8.26
N GLN A 63 3.81 5.40 -8.21
CA GLN A 63 2.92 5.90 -9.25
C GLN A 63 3.64 5.93 -10.61
N GLN A 64 4.87 6.45 -10.65
CA GLN A 64 5.69 6.48 -11.86
C GLN A 64 6.03 5.07 -12.35
N ALA A 65 6.54 4.21 -11.46
CA ALA A 65 6.97 2.86 -11.81
C ALA A 65 5.81 1.91 -12.18
N SER A 66 4.61 2.14 -11.67
CA SER A 66 3.45 1.28 -11.94
C SER A 66 2.83 1.51 -13.32
N SER A 67 3.07 2.68 -13.92
CA SER A 67 2.40 3.11 -15.16
C SER A 67 2.60 2.13 -16.33
N ASP A 68 3.73 1.41 -16.35
CA ASP A 68 4.08 0.41 -17.35
C ASP A 68 3.43 -0.97 -17.12
N PHE A 69 2.88 -1.24 -15.93
CA PHE A 69 2.39 -2.56 -15.52
C PHE A 69 0.89 -2.61 -15.23
N ALA A 70 0.37 -1.59 -14.55
CA ALA A 70 -1.01 -1.59 -14.07
C ALA A 70 -1.51 -0.20 -13.73
N LYS A 71 -2.82 0.01 -13.83
CA LYS A 71 -3.48 1.22 -13.35
C LYS A 71 -3.72 1.13 -11.85
N LEU A 72 -2.67 1.36 -11.07
CA LEU A 72 -2.71 1.38 -9.60
C LEU A 72 -2.81 2.79 -9.01
N GLY A 73 -3.06 3.81 -9.84
CA GLY A 73 -3.18 5.22 -9.40
C GLY A 73 -4.16 5.38 -8.23
N ASP A 74 -5.36 4.82 -8.37
CA ASP A 74 -6.41 4.91 -7.34
C ASP A 74 -5.99 4.27 -5.99
N LEU A 75 -5.14 3.24 -6.02
CA LEU A 75 -4.59 2.62 -4.81
C LEU A 75 -3.64 3.60 -4.09
N TYR A 76 -2.77 4.25 -4.86
CA TYR A 76 -1.82 5.21 -4.32
C TYR A 76 -2.52 6.47 -3.80
N ASP A 77 -3.54 6.95 -4.49
CA ASP A 77 -4.36 8.08 -4.05
C ASP A 77 -5.13 7.74 -2.76
N LEU A 78 -5.59 6.49 -2.62
CA LEU A 78 -6.18 5.97 -1.39
C LEU A 78 -5.17 6.02 -0.23
N TYR A 79 -3.95 5.50 -0.42
CA TYR A 79 -2.92 5.53 0.64
C TYR A 79 -2.50 6.96 0.99
N ALA A 80 -2.36 7.85 0.02
CA ALA A 80 -2.06 9.27 0.27
C ALA A 80 -3.17 9.93 1.11
N SER A 81 -4.44 9.65 0.78
CA SER A 81 -5.59 10.15 1.55
C SER A 81 -5.61 9.63 2.99
N ARG A 82 -5.28 8.34 3.20
CA ARG A 82 -5.15 7.74 4.55
C ARG A 82 -4.02 8.40 5.35
N ILE A 83 -2.88 8.67 4.71
CA ILE A 83 -1.74 9.35 5.36
C ILE A 83 -2.13 10.77 5.77
N ALA A 84 -2.79 11.52 4.88
CA ALA A 84 -3.27 12.87 5.20
C ALA A 84 -4.19 12.86 6.43
N LEU A 85 -5.15 11.92 6.48
CA LEU A 85 -6.01 11.74 7.65
C LEU A 85 -5.20 11.42 8.92
N PHE A 86 -4.20 10.54 8.84
CA PHE A 86 -3.38 10.18 10.00
C PHE A 86 -2.38 11.25 10.43
N LYS A 87 -2.02 12.20 9.56
CA LYS A 87 -1.26 13.40 9.96
C LYS A 87 -2.12 14.34 10.81
N GLU A 88 -3.41 14.47 10.50
CA GLU A 88 -4.36 15.29 11.26
C GLU A 88 -4.89 14.58 12.52
N THR A 89 -5.20 13.28 12.39
CA THR A 89 -5.75 12.42 13.44
C THR A 89 -4.86 11.17 13.57
N PRO A 90 -3.77 11.25 14.34
CA PRO A 90 -2.84 10.13 14.48
C PRO A 90 -3.54 8.85 14.92
N PRO A 91 -3.16 7.69 14.36
CA PRO A 91 -3.72 6.42 14.78
C PRO A 91 -3.28 6.11 16.24
N PRO A 92 -4.03 5.24 16.95
CA PRO A 92 -3.67 4.78 18.28
C PRO A 92 -2.23 4.26 18.39
N ALA A 93 -1.66 4.29 19.61
CA ALA A 93 -0.29 3.82 19.83
C ALA A 93 -0.10 2.35 19.42
N ASP A 94 -1.13 1.54 19.66
CA ASP A 94 -1.27 0.11 19.37
C ASP A 94 -1.85 -0.20 17.98
N TRP A 95 -1.90 0.79 17.08
CA TRP A 95 -2.35 0.60 15.71
C TRP A 95 -1.54 -0.48 14.99
N ASP A 96 -2.25 -1.45 14.41
CA ASP A 96 -1.73 -2.65 13.77
C ASP A 96 -1.49 -2.48 12.27
N GLY A 97 -1.61 -1.26 11.75
CA GLY A 97 -1.46 -0.96 10.33
C GLY A 97 -2.75 -1.10 9.51
N VAL A 98 -3.87 -1.45 10.14
CA VAL A 98 -5.16 -1.61 9.47
C VAL A 98 -5.91 -0.29 9.42
N PHE A 99 -6.30 0.13 8.22
CA PHE A 99 -7.17 1.30 8.07
C PHE A 99 -8.63 0.90 8.31
N ILE A 100 -9.26 1.44 9.36
CA ILE A 100 -10.69 1.32 9.59
C ILE A 100 -11.35 2.61 9.11
N ALA A 101 -12.10 2.55 8.01
CA ALA A 101 -12.89 3.68 7.55
C ALA A 101 -13.95 4.04 8.60
N THR A 102 -13.92 5.28 9.10
CA THR A 102 -14.83 5.77 10.16
C THR A 102 -16.11 6.42 9.62
N SER A 103 -16.45 6.24 8.34
CA SER A 103 -17.77 6.62 7.78
C SER A 103 -18.14 5.67 6.62
N LYS A 104 -19.39 5.28 6.38
CA LYS A 104 -20.70 5.91 6.70
C LYS A 104 -21.35 5.52 8.02
#